data_AF-A0A7X4JHC7-F1
#
_entry.id   AF-A0A7X4JHC7-F1
#
_cell.length_a   1.000
_cell.length_b   1.000
_cell.length_c   1.000
_cell.angle_alpha   90.00
_cell.angle_beta   90.00
_cell.angle_gamma   90.00
#
_symmetry.space_group_name_H-M   'P 1'
#
loop_
_entity.id
_entity.type
_entity.pdbx_description
1 polymer ?
#
loop_
_entity_poly.entity_id
_entity_poly.type
_entity_poly.pdbx_seq_one_letter_code
_entity_poly.pdbx_strand_id
1 'polypeptide(L)'
;MEDWLGDVKDAYFLREFFPDDRPGWIVASAYIETNSDDYKETVSLSTGLVSPQTAHALVRALQTAENNMDFYICPEGHNLEIDAPEYILRGWLIRDNGDLEYDERDPYRNGAGRLRGLPGTTVTDALSLEQRYCCGRLKWFRQESDIPSFIYETWGNRERGQGSRRYLGGKIVCSGHRLLVRKEDLAEFLQLQERDLIIEIGITRNDQRESGTSYDTEDSKEMAFDRLFLLRRCGAVEAAERSFEAWRSDCS
;
A
#
# COMPACT_ATOMS: atom_id res chain seq x y z
N MET A 1 26.04 -0.51 -11.87
CA MET A 1 25.03 0.57 -11.86
C MET A 1 23.80 0.22 -12.70
N GLU A 2 23.90 -0.76 -13.64
CA GLU A 2 22.75 -1.39 -14.34
C GLU A 2 21.87 -2.29 -13.46
N ASP A 3 22.35 -2.70 -12.28
CA ASP A 3 21.70 -3.69 -11.41
C ASP A 3 20.47 -3.16 -10.64
N TRP A 4 20.26 -1.84 -10.62
CA TRP A 4 19.11 -1.22 -9.93
C TRP A 4 17.82 -1.24 -10.77
N LEU A 5 17.95 -1.30 -12.09
CA LEU A 5 16.83 -1.44 -13.04
C LEU A 5 16.45 -2.91 -13.26
N GLY A 6 17.19 -3.84 -12.66
CA GLY A 6 16.97 -5.27 -12.77
C GLY A 6 15.82 -5.79 -11.93
N ASP A 7 15.34 -6.97 -12.33
CA ASP A 7 14.24 -7.76 -11.77
C ASP A 7 14.11 -7.64 -10.25
N VAL A 8 12.97 -7.13 -9.77
CA VAL A 8 12.69 -7.03 -8.35
C VAL A 8 12.21 -8.41 -7.87
N LYS A 9 12.99 -9.04 -6.98
CA LYS A 9 12.63 -10.34 -6.42
C LYS A 9 11.39 -10.23 -5.52
N ASP A 10 10.56 -11.26 -5.48
CA ASP A 10 9.36 -11.33 -4.62
C ASP A 10 9.64 -11.02 -3.14
N ALA A 11 10.82 -11.40 -2.64
CA ALA A 11 11.26 -11.09 -1.28
C ALA A 11 11.33 -9.58 -1.00
N TYR A 12 11.60 -8.74 -2.00
CA TYR A 12 11.60 -7.28 -1.84
C TYR A 12 10.16 -6.77 -1.63
N PHE A 13 9.22 -7.22 -2.45
CA PHE A 13 7.80 -6.88 -2.30
C PHE A 13 7.23 -7.35 -0.96
N LEU A 14 7.59 -8.56 -0.52
CA LEU A 14 7.12 -9.09 0.77
C LEU A 14 7.63 -8.27 1.97
N ARG A 15 8.79 -7.61 1.88
CA ARG A 15 9.29 -6.72 2.95
C ARG A 15 8.52 -5.42 3.04
N GLU A 16 7.97 -4.93 1.94
CA GLU A 16 7.04 -3.77 1.94
C GLU A 16 5.72 -4.13 2.63
N PHE A 17 5.29 -5.39 2.55
CA PHE A 17 4.08 -5.87 3.21
C PHE A 17 4.28 -6.30 4.68
N PHE A 18 5.42 -6.94 4.98
CA PHE A 18 5.83 -7.36 6.31
C PHE A 18 6.95 -6.45 6.85
N PRO A 19 6.61 -5.37 7.55
CA PRO A 19 7.59 -4.37 7.96
C PRO A 19 8.54 -4.92 9.03
N ASP A 20 9.84 -4.96 8.71
CA ASP A 20 10.91 -5.40 9.63
C ASP A 20 10.96 -4.54 10.91
N ASP A 21 10.58 -3.26 10.83
CA ASP A 21 10.59 -2.31 11.94
C ASP A 21 9.39 -2.47 12.89
N ARG A 22 8.39 -3.26 12.51
CA ARG A 22 7.12 -3.47 13.22
C ARG A 22 6.72 -4.95 13.19
N PRO A 23 7.45 -5.84 13.86
CA PRO A 23 7.05 -7.24 13.96
C PRO A 23 5.65 -7.36 14.59
N GLY A 24 4.81 -8.23 14.05
CA GLY A 24 3.40 -8.38 14.47
C GLY A 24 2.41 -7.47 13.74
N TRP A 25 2.89 -6.60 12.85
CA TRP A 25 2.06 -5.75 12.00
C TRP A 25 2.16 -6.15 10.54
N ILE A 26 1.17 -5.74 9.77
CA ILE A 26 1.08 -5.84 8.31
C ILE A 26 0.77 -4.46 7.76
N VAL A 27 1.33 -4.11 6.61
CA VAL A 27 0.94 -2.90 5.87
C VAL A 27 -0.37 -3.18 5.10
N ALA A 28 -1.46 -2.54 5.52
CA ALA A 28 -2.76 -2.64 4.87
C ALA A 28 -2.88 -1.74 3.63
N SER A 29 -2.20 -0.60 3.64
CA SER A 29 -2.05 0.28 2.48
C SER A 29 -0.84 1.19 2.68
N ALA A 30 -0.14 1.53 1.60
CA ALA A 30 0.96 2.49 1.65
C ALA A 30 1.16 3.22 0.32
N TYR A 31 1.74 4.41 0.42
CA TYR A 31 2.36 5.11 -0.71
C TYR A 31 3.63 5.77 -0.21
N ILE A 32 4.75 5.40 -0.80
CA ILE A 32 6.08 5.87 -0.43
C ILE A 32 6.75 6.41 -1.68
N GLU A 33 7.25 7.64 -1.60
CA GLU A 33 8.02 8.27 -2.67
C GLU A 33 9.41 8.59 -2.14
N THR A 34 10.42 8.11 -2.87
CA THR A 34 11.84 8.36 -2.61
C THR A 34 12.43 9.06 -3.83
N ASN A 35 12.92 10.27 -3.63
CA ASN A 35 13.49 11.11 -4.67
C ASN A 35 14.95 11.44 -4.37
N SER A 36 15.77 11.47 -5.41
CA SER A 36 17.11 12.04 -5.44
C SER A 36 17.30 12.84 -6.73
N ASP A 37 18.44 13.48 -6.93
CA ASP A 37 18.75 14.16 -8.21
C ASP A 37 18.82 13.18 -9.40
N ASP A 38 19.05 11.91 -9.12
CA ASP A 38 19.40 10.90 -10.12
C ASP A 38 18.29 9.86 -10.34
N TYR A 39 17.43 9.64 -9.36
CA TYR A 39 16.39 8.63 -9.44
C TYR A 39 15.16 9.00 -8.61
N LYS A 40 14.02 8.50 -9.06
CA LYS A 40 12.76 8.51 -8.35
C LYS A 40 12.24 7.08 -8.22
N GLU A 41 11.86 6.68 -7.02
CA GLU A 41 11.18 5.42 -6.75
C GLU A 41 9.85 5.71 -6.04
N THR A 42 8.77 5.10 -6.54
CA THR A 42 7.47 5.10 -5.90
C THR A 42 7.09 3.67 -5.57
N VAL A 43 6.69 3.43 -4.32
CA VAL A 43 6.11 2.16 -3.86
C VAL A 43 4.66 2.42 -3.47
N SER A 44 3.74 1.67 -4.06
CA SER A 44 2.32 1.67 -3.70
C SER A 44 1.88 0.28 -3.25
N LEU A 45 1.12 0.23 -2.17
CA LEU A 45 0.53 -1.00 -1.64
C LEU A 45 -0.96 -0.81 -1.42
N SER A 46 -1.75 -1.69 -2.04
CA SER A 46 -3.21 -1.71 -1.95
C SER A 46 -3.68 -3.11 -1.56
N THR A 47 -4.77 -3.20 -0.78
CA THR A 47 -5.34 -4.49 -0.36
C THR A 47 -6.85 -4.51 -0.51
N GLY A 48 -7.37 -5.67 -0.88
CA GLY A 48 -8.80 -5.90 -1.13
C GLY A 48 -9.25 -7.26 -0.62
N LEU A 49 -10.55 -7.41 -0.38
CA LEU A 49 -11.16 -8.68 0.02
C LEU A 49 -11.59 -9.48 -1.20
N VAL A 50 -11.30 -10.78 -1.19
CA VAL A 50 -11.64 -11.69 -2.29
C VAL A 50 -12.26 -13.00 -1.82
N SER A 51 -13.05 -13.61 -2.70
CA SER A 51 -13.63 -14.95 -2.47
C SER A 51 -12.54 -16.03 -2.39
N PRO A 52 -12.42 -16.81 -1.31
CA PRO A 52 -11.36 -17.81 -1.17
C PRO A 52 -11.31 -18.85 -2.31
N GLN A 53 -12.48 -19.24 -2.83
CA GLN A 53 -12.63 -20.28 -3.85
C GLN A 53 -12.10 -19.83 -5.22
N THR A 54 -12.25 -18.55 -5.56
CA THR A 54 -11.89 -18.00 -6.88
C THR A 54 -10.67 -17.09 -6.84
N ALA A 55 -10.16 -16.76 -5.65
CA ALA A 55 -9.02 -15.86 -5.48
C ALA A 55 -7.79 -16.27 -6.32
N HIS A 56 -7.48 -17.57 -6.39
CA HIS A 56 -6.33 -18.04 -7.18
C HIS A 56 -6.56 -17.88 -8.70
N ALA A 57 -7.80 -18.05 -9.17
CA ALA A 57 -8.15 -17.81 -10.57
C ALA A 57 -8.09 -16.31 -10.90
N LEU A 58 -8.57 -15.46 -9.99
CA LEU A 58 -8.50 -14.01 -10.11
C LEU A 58 -7.03 -13.54 -10.19
N VAL A 59 -6.18 -13.96 -9.26
CA VAL A 59 -4.76 -13.59 -9.26
C VAL A 59 -4.07 -14.00 -10.56
N ARG A 60 -4.37 -15.19 -11.11
CA ARG A 60 -3.85 -15.61 -12.42
C ARG A 60 -4.35 -14.74 -13.56
N ALA A 61 -5.65 -14.45 -13.59
CA ALA A 61 -6.24 -13.61 -14.63
C ALA A 61 -5.64 -12.19 -14.62
N LEU A 62 -5.47 -11.60 -13.44
CA LEU A 62 -4.88 -10.28 -13.27
C LEU A 62 -3.40 -10.24 -13.66
N GLN A 63 -2.63 -11.30 -13.37
CA GLN A 63 -1.23 -11.38 -13.80
C GLN A 63 -1.06 -11.58 -15.32
N THR A 64 -2.08 -12.09 -16.01
CA THR A 64 -2.08 -12.21 -17.48
C THR A 64 -2.56 -10.95 -18.18
N ALA A 65 -3.03 -9.93 -17.45
CA ALA A 65 -3.39 -8.65 -18.04
C ALA A 65 -2.11 -7.98 -18.60
N GLU A 66 -2.20 -7.43 -19.81
CA GLU A 66 -1.04 -6.83 -20.50
C GLU A 66 -0.62 -5.50 -19.86
N ASN A 67 -1.51 -4.84 -19.12
CA ASN A 67 -1.24 -3.56 -18.47
C ASN A 67 -1.67 -3.56 -17.00
N ASN A 68 -0.78 -3.09 -16.12
CA ASN A 68 -1.05 -3.00 -14.69
C ASN A 68 -2.11 -1.93 -14.34
N MET A 69 -2.41 -1.03 -15.28
CA MET A 69 -3.57 -0.12 -15.18
C MET A 69 -4.92 -0.80 -15.45
N ASP A 70 -4.94 -2.07 -15.90
CA ASP A 70 -6.16 -2.78 -16.27
C ASP A 70 -6.96 -3.26 -15.06
N PHE A 71 -6.36 -3.26 -13.87
CA PHE A 71 -7.05 -3.61 -12.63
C PHE A 71 -6.77 -2.60 -11.52
N TYR A 72 -7.73 -2.49 -10.61
CA TYR A 72 -7.69 -1.50 -9.56
C TYR A 72 -8.28 -2.08 -8.28
N ILE A 73 -7.46 -2.27 -7.24
CA ILE A 73 -7.96 -2.57 -5.91
C ILE A 73 -8.61 -1.30 -5.35
N CYS A 74 -9.93 -1.27 -5.42
CA CYS A 74 -10.71 -0.09 -5.07
C CYS A 74 -11.02 0.01 -3.57
N PRO A 75 -11.23 1.23 -3.04
CA PRO A 75 -11.65 1.44 -1.66
C PRO A 75 -13.07 0.92 -1.44
N GLU A 76 -13.45 0.76 -0.18
CA GLU A 76 -14.77 0.29 0.22
C GLU A 76 -15.89 1.17 -0.37
N GLY A 77 -16.89 0.52 -0.97
CA GLY A 77 -18.06 1.17 -1.55
C GLY A 77 -17.80 1.82 -2.91
N HIS A 78 -16.66 1.53 -3.55
CA HIS A 78 -16.37 2.03 -4.89
C HIS A 78 -17.20 1.30 -5.96
N ASN A 79 -17.55 2.00 -7.04
CA ASN A 79 -18.35 1.44 -8.15
C ASN A 79 -17.61 0.38 -8.99
N LEU A 80 -16.35 0.08 -8.68
CA LEU A 80 -15.52 -0.92 -9.35
C LEU A 80 -15.36 -2.18 -8.50
N GLU A 81 -16.04 -2.26 -7.35
CA GLU A 81 -16.15 -3.50 -6.59
C GLU A 81 -16.88 -4.55 -7.44
N ILE A 82 -16.38 -5.78 -7.37
CA ILE A 82 -17.02 -6.94 -7.99
C ILE A 82 -17.75 -7.69 -6.89
N ASP A 83 -19.07 -7.77 -7.03
CA ASP A 83 -19.95 -8.52 -6.14
C ASP A 83 -20.79 -9.51 -6.95
N ALA A 84 -20.12 -10.51 -7.53
CA ALA A 84 -20.75 -11.61 -8.24
C ALA A 84 -20.72 -12.88 -7.38
N PRO A 85 -21.65 -13.84 -7.58
CA PRO A 85 -21.83 -14.99 -6.69
C PRO A 85 -20.55 -15.80 -6.40
N GLU A 86 -19.70 -15.98 -7.40
CA GLU A 86 -18.44 -16.73 -7.28
C GLU A 86 -17.22 -15.79 -7.21
N TYR A 87 -17.35 -14.54 -7.65
CA TYR A 87 -16.24 -13.59 -7.76
C TYR A 87 -16.54 -12.37 -6.92
N ILE A 88 -15.81 -12.25 -5.81
CA ILE A 88 -15.84 -11.08 -4.95
C ILE A 88 -14.48 -10.40 -5.04
N LEU A 89 -14.50 -9.09 -5.28
CA LEU A 89 -13.37 -8.17 -5.10
C LEU A 89 -13.95 -6.89 -4.50
N ARG A 90 -13.73 -6.68 -3.20
CA ARG A 90 -14.26 -5.51 -2.49
C ARG A 90 -13.16 -4.75 -1.76
N GLY A 91 -13.34 -3.44 -1.64
CA GLY A 91 -12.55 -2.65 -0.73
C GLY A 91 -12.97 -2.89 0.71
N TRP A 92 -12.03 -2.70 1.64
CA TRP A 92 -12.28 -2.77 3.08
C TRP A 92 -11.63 -1.60 3.84
N LEU A 93 -10.99 -0.71 3.07
CA LEU A 93 -10.38 0.53 3.51
C LEU A 93 -11.05 1.68 2.77
N ILE A 94 -11.19 2.83 3.42
CA ILE A 94 -11.73 4.04 2.82
C ILE A 94 -10.59 5.00 2.49
N ARG A 95 -10.69 5.70 1.36
CA ARG A 95 -9.87 6.89 1.09
C ARG A 95 -10.61 8.13 1.56
N ASP A 96 -9.99 8.94 2.40
CA ASP A 96 -10.52 10.27 2.70
C ASP A 96 -10.25 11.19 1.50
N ASN A 97 -11.29 11.40 0.70
CA ASN A 97 -11.28 12.26 -0.48
C ASN A 97 -11.61 13.73 -0.14
N GLY A 98 -11.59 14.14 1.14
CA GLY A 98 -12.00 15.48 1.55
C GLY A 98 -11.24 16.60 0.83
N ASP A 99 -12.01 17.56 0.30
CA ASP A 99 -11.56 18.67 -0.55
C ASP A 99 -10.28 19.37 -0.05
N LEU A 100 -9.34 19.52 -0.99
CA LEU A 100 -7.97 20.02 -0.84
C LEU A 100 -7.86 21.54 -0.63
N GLU A 101 -8.96 22.28 -0.60
CA GLU A 101 -8.91 23.73 -0.85
C GLU A 101 -8.20 24.56 0.25
N TYR A 102 -8.05 24.05 1.47
CA TYR A 102 -7.51 24.83 2.59
C TYR A 102 -6.14 24.38 3.14
N ASP A 103 -5.78 23.10 3.04
CA ASP A 103 -4.60 22.52 3.73
C ASP A 103 -3.34 22.41 2.84
N GLU A 104 -3.44 22.68 1.54
CA GLU A 104 -2.29 22.70 0.62
C GLU A 104 -1.34 23.88 0.85
N ARG A 105 -1.82 24.91 1.56
CA ARG A 105 -1.08 26.16 1.79
C ARG A 105 -0.33 26.20 3.12
N ASP A 106 -0.30 25.12 3.90
CA ASP A 106 0.46 25.09 5.16
C ASP A 106 1.95 24.74 4.91
N PRO A 107 2.89 25.70 5.04
CA PRO A 107 4.32 25.46 4.88
C PRO A 107 4.95 24.58 5.99
N TYR A 108 4.21 24.23 7.05
CA TYR A 108 4.65 23.33 8.13
C TYR A 108 4.24 21.86 7.91
N ARG A 109 3.53 21.55 6.82
CA ARG A 109 2.95 20.22 6.55
C ARG A 109 3.99 19.12 6.26
N ASN A 110 5.24 19.46 5.96
CA ASN A 110 6.38 18.51 5.81
C ASN A 110 6.07 17.22 5.03
N GLY A 111 5.26 17.27 3.95
CA GLY A 111 4.89 16.08 3.18
C GLY A 111 3.93 15.11 3.90
N ALA A 112 3.55 15.36 5.16
CA ALA A 112 2.48 14.66 5.84
C ALA A 112 1.13 15.12 5.23
N GLY A 113 0.75 14.48 4.12
CA GLY A 113 -0.57 14.63 3.53
C GLY A 113 -1.68 14.28 4.52
N ARG A 114 -2.91 14.74 4.21
CA ARG A 114 -4.13 14.32 4.91
C ARG A 114 -4.26 12.80 4.78
N LEU A 115 -4.95 12.16 5.74
CA LEU A 115 -5.13 10.71 5.79
C LEU A 115 -5.53 10.18 4.41
N ARG A 116 -4.74 9.28 3.81
CA ARG A 116 -5.02 8.77 2.46
C ARG A 116 -5.64 7.37 2.47
N GLY A 117 -5.57 6.66 3.60
CA GLY A 117 -6.18 5.35 3.80
C GLY A 117 -6.58 5.17 5.26
N LEU A 118 -7.83 4.78 5.48
CA LEU A 118 -8.46 4.58 6.78
C LEU A 118 -9.09 3.19 6.82
N PRO A 119 -9.20 2.55 8.00
CA PRO A 119 -10.06 1.39 8.18
C PRO A 119 -11.47 1.74 7.70
N GLY A 120 -12.03 0.87 6.86
CA GLY A 120 -13.35 1.07 6.30
C GLY A 120 -14.48 0.77 7.28
N THR A 121 -15.73 1.06 6.88
CA THR A 121 -16.91 0.78 7.70
C THR A 121 -17.05 -0.70 8.01
N THR A 122 -16.81 -1.57 7.02
CA THR A 122 -16.92 -3.03 7.19
C THR A 122 -15.99 -3.55 8.29
N VAL A 123 -14.73 -3.12 8.34
CA VAL A 123 -13.79 -3.56 9.38
C VAL A 123 -13.99 -2.83 10.71
N THR A 124 -14.40 -1.57 10.65
CA THR A 124 -14.72 -0.76 11.84
C THR A 124 -15.87 -1.38 12.62
N ASP A 125 -16.93 -1.79 11.92
CA ASP A 125 -18.10 -2.42 12.54
C ASP A 125 -17.79 -3.84 12.99
N ALA A 126 -17.04 -4.62 12.20
CA ALA A 126 -16.71 -6.01 12.54
C ALA A 126 -15.82 -6.13 13.79
N LEU A 127 -14.90 -5.19 13.99
CA LEU A 127 -13.96 -5.20 15.13
C LEU A 127 -14.30 -4.17 16.22
N SER A 128 -15.45 -3.49 16.11
CA SER A 128 -15.87 -2.40 17.00
C SER A 128 -14.77 -1.37 17.24
N LEU A 129 -14.22 -0.83 16.15
CA LEU A 129 -13.08 0.08 16.21
C LEU A 129 -13.49 1.51 16.59
N GLU A 130 -12.69 2.10 17.46
CA GLU A 130 -12.77 3.49 17.87
C GLU A 130 -11.50 4.22 17.46
N GLN A 131 -11.68 5.34 16.79
CA GLN A 131 -10.58 6.23 16.42
C GLN A 131 -10.11 7.03 17.64
N ARG A 132 -8.80 6.97 17.94
CA ARG A 132 -8.18 7.76 19.01
C ARG A 132 -6.87 8.38 18.51
N TYR A 133 -6.71 9.68 18.74
CA TYR A 133 -5.45 10.37 18.47
C TYR A 133 -4.53 10.24 19.70
N CYS A 134 -3.40 9.55 19.55
CA CYS A 134 -2.46 9.35 20.66
C CYS A 134 -1.00 9.35 20.19
N CYS A 135 -0.12 9.93 21.01
CA CYS A 135 1.31 10.07 20.70
C CYS A 135 1.60 10.75 19.35
N GLY A 136 0.75 11.71 18.94
CA GLY A 136 0.92 12.42 17.67
C GLY A 136 0.56 11.63 16.42
N ARG A 137 -0.17 10.50 16.56
CA ARG A 137 -0.58 9.66 15.43
C ARG A 137 -2.05 9.27 15.57
N LEU A 138 -2.69 9.03 14.42
CA LEU A 138 -4.03 8.47 14.39
C LEU A 138 -3.95 6.94 14.53
N LYS A 139 -4.72 6.40 15.46
CA LYS A 139 -4.80 4.97 15.72
C LYS A 139 -6.25 4.54 15.92
N TRP A 140 -6.52 3.27 15.70
CA TRP A 140 -7.82 2.66 15.94
C TRP A 140 -7.67 1.55 16.96
N PHE A 141 -8.57 1.52 17.92
CA PHE A 141 -8.57 0.57 19.02
C PHE A 141 -9.90 -0.16 19.03
N ARG A 142 -9.90 -1.43 19.42
CA ARG A 142 -11.16 -2.07 19.78
C ARG A 142 -11.74 -1.42 21.04
N GLN A 143 -13.06 -1.53 21.19
CA GLN A 143 -13.70 -1.27 22.48
C GLN A 143 -12.97 -2.04 23.58
N GLU A 144 -12.66 -1.35 24.69
CA GLU A 144 -12.00 -1.92 25.87
C GLU A 144 -10.55 -2.43 25.66
N SER A 145 -9.94 -2.20 24.49
CA SER A 145 -8.53 -2.51 24.26
C SER A 145 -7.63 -1.27 24.34
N ASP A 146 -6.50 -1.44 25.02
CA ASP A 146 -5.40 -0.46 25.05
C ASP A 146 -4.37 -0.69 23.94
N ILE A 147 -4.49 -1.79 23.18
CA ILE A 147 -3.58 -2.12 22.09
C ILE A 147 -4.25 -1.73 20.78
N PRO A 148 -3.62 -0.87 19.96
CA PRO A 148 -4.21 -0.46 18.69
C PRO A 148 -4.32 -1.64 17.72
N SER A 149 -5.41 -1.65 16.95
CA SER A 149 -5.62 -2.54 15.81
C SER A 149 -5.07 -1.94 14.53
N PHE A 150 -5.14 -0.62 14.38
CA PHE A 150 -4.55 0.10 13.25
C PHE A 150 -3.71 1.27 13.71
N ILE A 151 -2.64 1.54 12.97
CA ILE A 151 -1.77 2.71 13.16
C ILE A 151 -1.55 3.37 11.81
N TYR A 152 -1.88 4.65 11.70
CA TYR A 152 -1.54 5.44 10.53
C TYR A 152 -0.23 6.20 10.76
N GLU A 153 0.69 6.09 9.81
CA GLU A 153 1.99 6.73 9.86
C GLU A 153 2.19 7.58 8.63
N THR A 154 2.70 8.80 8.83
CA THR A 154 3.15 9.70 7.79
C THR A 154 4.55 10.18 8.10
N TRP A 155 5.33 10.38 7.05
CA TRP A 155 6.63 11.03 7.14
C TRP A 155 6.86 11.84 5.88
N GLY A 156 7.71 12.84 6.01
CA GLY A 156 8.20 13.58 4.86
C GLY A 156 9.37 14.45 5.26
N ASN A 157 10.37 14.46 4.40
CA ASN A 157 11.49 15.38 4.55
C ASN A 157 11.04 16.77 4.08
N ARG A 158 11.32 17.78 4.91
CA ARG A 158 10.99 19.18 4.63
C ARG A 158 11.67 19.65 3.34
N GLU A 159 10.91 20.01 2.33
CA GLU A 159 11.39 20.91 1.27
C GLU A 159 11.57 22.30 1.89
N ARG A 160 12.81 22.71 2.14
CA ARG A 160 13.10 24.12 2.40
C ARG A 160 12.98 24.87 1.08
N GLY A 161 11.83 25.48 0.85
CA GLY A 161 11.67 26.62 -0.07
C GLY A 161 10.96 26.28 -1.38
N GLN A 162 9.83 26.96 -1.59
CA GLN A 162 9.27 27.17 -2.92
C GLN A 162 10.34 27.84 -3.79
N GLY A 163 10.90 27.13 -4.77
CA GLY A 163 11.70 27.78 -5.80
C GLY A 163 12.77 26.95 -6.53
N SER A 164 13.20 25.78 -6.04
CA SER A 164 14.26 25.02 -6.74
C SER A 164 13.93 23.55 -6.86
N ARG A 165 13.02 23.23 -7.78
CA ARG A 165 12.76 21.87 -8.30
C ARG A 165 13.95 21.28 -9.08
N ARG A 166 15.18 21.76 -8.86
CA ARG A 166 16.31 21.48 -9.75
C ARG A 166 17.53 20.86 -9.09
N TYR A 167 17.70 20.93 -7.77
CA TYR A 167 18.85 20.29 -7.11
C TYR A 167 18.50 19.94 -5.65
N LEU A 168 18.24 18.66 -5.37
CA LEU A 168 18.31 18.07 -4.03
C LEU A 168 19.75 18.11 -3.48
N GLY A 169 20.74 18.40 -4.33
CA GLY A 169 22.13 18.61 -3.93
C GLY A 169 22.76 17.32 -3.44
N GLY A 170 22.42 16.20 -4.09
CA GLY A 170 22.82 14.85 -3.70
C GLY A 170 22.05 14.29 -2.49
N LYS A 171 21.00 14.95 -2.00
CA LYS A 171 20.19 14.43 -0.88
C LYS A 171 19.11 13.49 -1.36
N ILE A 172 18.93 12.39 -0.63
CA ILE A 172 17.78 11.51 -0.76
C ILE A 172 16.66 12.06 0.14
N VAL A 173 15.50 12.30 -0.46
CA VAL A 173 14.29 12.77 0.20
C VAL A 173 13.27 11.65 0.13
N CYS A 174 12.74 11.24 1.28
CA CYS A 174 11.67 10.26 1.36
C CYS A 174 10.44 10.90 2.00
N SER A 175 9.28 10.61 1.44
CA SER A 175 7.99 11.00 1.98
C SER A 175 6.96 9.94 1.69
N GLY A 176 5.96 9.81 2.56
CA GLY A 176 4.94 8.80 2.35
C GLY A 176 4.03 8.63 3.54
N HIS A 177 3.19 7.62 3.40
CA HIS A 177 2.33 7.16 4.45
C HIS A 177 2.13 5.66 4.36
N ARG A 178 1.81 5.05 5.50
CA ARG A 178 1.34 3.67 5.56
C ARG A 178 0.29 3.51 6.63
N LEU A 179 -0.70 2.66 6.37
CA LEU A 179 -1.67 2.18 7.33
C LEU A 179 -1.24 0.77 7.74
N LEU A 180 -0.91 0.61 9.01
CA LEU A 180 -0.55 -0.68 9.61
C LEU A 180 -1.77 -1.30 10.26
N VAL A 181 -1.90 -2.62 10.16
CA VAL A 181 -2.89 -3.44 10.87
C VAL A 181 -2.19 -4.52 11.69
N ARG A 182 -2.69 -4.79 12.91
CA ARG A 182 -2.17 -5.87 13.74
C ARG A 182 -2.51 -7.22 13.12
N LYS A 183 -1.53 -8.12 13.01
CA LYS A 183 -1.69 -9.44 12.36
C LYS A 183 -2.88 -10.23 12.91
N GLU A 184 -3.02 -10.28 14.23
CA GLU A 184 -4.09 -11.00 14.91
C GLU A 184 -5.47 -10.44 14.58
N ASP A 185 -5.60 -9.11 14.51
CA ASP A 185 -6.86 -8.45 14.21
C ASP A 185 -7.26 -8.62 12.75
N LEU A 186 -6.28 -8.57 11.84
CA LEU A 186 -6.52 -8.87 10.44
C LEU A 186 -6.96 -10.33 10.27
N ALA A 187 -6.33 -11.27 10.97
CA ALA A 187 -6.69 -12.68 10.90
C ALA A 187 -8.12 -12.93 11.37
N GLU A 188 -8.51 -12.35 12.51
CA GLU A 188 -9.87 -12.42 13.02
C GLU A 188 -10.87 -11.81 12.04
N PHE A 189 -10.56 -10.63 11.48
CA PHE A 189 -11.42 -9.99 10.49
C PHE A 189 -11.63 -10.85 9.24
N LEU A 190 -10.56 -11.42 8.67
CA LEU A 190 -10.66 -12.31 7.50
C LEU A 190 -11.47 -13.58 7.80
N GLN A 191 -11.37 -14.10 9.03
CA GLN A 191 -12.20 -15.22 9.48
C GLN A 191 -13.68 -14.83 9.60
N LEU A 192 -13.99 -13.69 10.22
CA LEU A 192 -15.36 -13.18 10.38
C LEU A 192 -16.05 -12.91 9.04
N GLN A 193 -15.30 -12.40 8.06
CA GLN A 193 -15.83 -12.15 6.71
C GLN A 193 -15.86 -13.41 5.84
N GLU A 194 -15.20 -14.48 6.25
CA GLU A 194 -14.94 -15.67 5.43
C GLU A 194 -14.32 -15.31 4.07
N ARG A 195 -13.34 -14.40 4.07
CA ARG A 195 -12.66 -13.91 2.86
C ARG A 195 -11.15 -14.06 2.98
N ASP A 196 -10.49 -14.08 1.83
CA ASP A 196 -9.04 -13.94 1.71
C ASP A 196 -8.71 -12.48 1.34
N LEU A 197 -7.44 -12.09 1.50
CA LEU A 197 -6.97 -10.74 1.15
C LEU A 197 -6.10 -10.82 -0.12
N ILE A 198 -6.46 -10.08 -1.16
CA ILE A 198 -5.57 -9.82 -2.29
C ILE A 198 -4.73 -8.57 -1.99
N ILE A 199 -3.46 -8.63 -2.35
CA ILE A 199 -2.48 -7.56 -2.12
C ILE A 199 -1.83 -7.24 -3.45
N GLU A 200 -1.84 -5.96 -3.80
CA GLU A 200 -1.13 -5.41 -4.95
C GLU A 200 0.02 -4.55 -4.44
N ILE A 201 1.22 -4.82 -4.92
CA ILE A 201 2.41 -4.05 -4.62
C ILE A 201 3.02 -3.61 -5.94
N GLY A 202 3.01 -2.29 -6.14
CA GLY A 202 3.58 -1.63 -7.30
C GLY A 202 4.84 -0.87 -6.95
N ILE A 203 5.87 -1.00 -7.78
CA ILE A 203 7.14 -0.30 -7.66
C ILE A 203 7.45 0.35 -9.00
N THR A 204 7.45 1.68 -9.03
CA THR A 204 7.81 2.46 -10.21
C THR A 204 9.17 3.10 -9.99
N ARG A 205 10.09 2.90 -10.94
CA ARG A 205 11.46 3.41 -10.93
C ARG A 205 11.68 4.30 -12.15
N ASN A 206 12.18 5.50 -11.94
CA ASN A 206 12.48 6.46 -13.00
C ASN A 206 13.90 7.00 -12.83
N ASP A 207 14.71 6.92 -13.88
CA ASP A 207 16.05 7.52 -13.94
C ASP A 207 15.93 9.00 -14.34
N GLN A 208 16.29 9.90 -13.42
CA GLN A 208 16.19 11.35 -13.63
C GLN A 208 17.44 11.95 -14.27
N ARG A 209 18.54 11.20 -14.37
CA ARG A 209 19.83 11.69 -14.91
C ARG A 209 19.77 12.10 -16.38
N GLU A 210 18.87 11.50 -17.15
CA GLU A 210 18.74 11.76 -18.59
C GLU A 210 17.83 12.97 -18.91
N SER A 211 17.22 13.60 -17.91
CA SER A 211 16.35 14.79 -18.08
C SER A 211 17.14 16.11 -18.29
N GLY A 212 18.31 16.04 -18.92
CA GLY A 212 19.19 17.17 -19.20
C GLY A 212 18.78 17.92 -20.47
N THR A 213 18.14 19.07 -20.32
CA THR A 213 18.10 20.21 -21.28
C THR A 213 18.21 19.85 -22.78
N SER A 214 17.12 19.45 -23.40
CA SER A 214 16.85 19.76 -24.82
C SER A 214 15.36 19.59 -25.13
N TYR A 215 14.88 20.26 -26.17
CA TYR A 215 13.52 20.13 -26.69
C TYR A 215 13.34 18.82 -27.47
N ASP A 216 13.89 17.71 -26.97
CA ASP A 216 13.71 16.38 -27.53
C ASP A 216 13.07 15.47 -26.49
N THR A 217 11.94 14.89 -26.88
CA THR A 217 11.13 13.93 -26.11
C THR A 217 11.84 12.58 -26.18
N GLU A 218 13.01 12.45 -25.56
CA GLU A 218 13.64 11.14 -25.35
C GLU A 218 13.23 10.62 -23.98
N ASP A 219 12.66 9.42 -24.02
CA ASP A 219 11.93 8.74 -22.96
C ASP A 219 12.72 8.68 -21.65
N SER A 220 12.22 9.34 -20.60
CA SER A 220 12.64 8.98 -19.24
C SER A 220 12.39 7.48 -19.08
N LYS A 221 13.45 6.70 -18.84
CA LYS A 221 13.33 5.25 -18.70
C LYS A 221 12.59 4.91 -17.41
N GLU A 222 11.27 4.82 -17.52
CA GLU A 222 10.38 4.38 -16.45
C GLU A 222 10.25 2.86 -16.50
N MET A 223 10.48 2.21 -15.37
CA MET A 223 10.22 0.78 -15.18
C MET A 223 9.21 0.62 -14.06
N ALA A 224 8.08 0.01 -14.38
CA ALA A 224 7.04 -0.34 -13.42
C ALA A 224 7.06 -1.85 -13.18
N PHE A 225 7.02 -2.25 -11.92
CA PHE A 225 6.96 -3.63 -11.48
C PHE A 225 5.75 -3.79 -10.58
N ASP A 226 4.82 -4.66 -10.97
CA ASP A 226 3.66 -4.98 -10.16
C ASP A 226 3.64 -6.46 -9.80
N ARG A 227 3.29 -6.72 -8.54
CA ARG A 227 3.16 -8.07 -8.00
C ARG A 227 1.88 -8.20 -7.18
N LEU A 228 1.19 -9.30 -7.42
CA LEU A 228 -0.02 -9.70 -6.71
C LEU A 228 0.29 -10.86 -5.77
N PHE A 229 -0.14 -10.70 -4.51
CA PHE A 229 -0.09 -11.74 -3.50
C PHE A 229 -1.48 -12.01 -2.94
N LEU A 230 -1.66 -13.21 -2.39
CA LEU A 230 -2.89 -13.67 -1.77
C LEU A 230 -2.58 -14.11 -0.35
N LEU A 231 -3.20 -13.43 0.60
CA LEU A 231 -3.19 -13.78 2.01
C LEU A 231 -4.41 -14.65 2.30
N ARG A 232 -4.18 -15.93 2.57
CA ARG A 232 -5.24 -16.84 2.96
C ARG A 232 -5.63 -16.60 4.40
N ARG A 233 -6.93 -16.67 4.68
CA ARG A 233 -7.48 -16.66 6.05
C ARG A 233 -6.89 -17.76 6.95
N CYS A 234 -6.44 -18.86 6.35
CA CYS A 234 -5.81 -19.97 7.08
C CYS A 234 -4.41 -19.64 7.60
N GLY A 235 -3.79 -18.55 7.13
CA GLY A 235 -2.42 -18.23 7.50
C GLY A 235 -1.40 -18.41 6.38
N ALA A 236 -1.77 -18.80 5.15
CA ALA A 236 -0.83 -18.95 4.04
C ALA A 236 -0.65 -17.67 3.19
N VAL A 237 0.55 -17.46 2.64
CA VAL A 237 0.83 -16.45 1.61
C VAL A 237 1.14 -17.15 0.29
N GLU A 238 0.39 -16.80 -0.74
CA GLU A 238 0.51 -17.35 -2.10
C GLU A 238 0.74 -16.22 -3.11
N ALA A 239 1.53 -16.44 -4.15
CA ALA A 239 1.39 -15.71 -5.41
C ALA A 239 1.01 -16.69 -6.53
N ALA A 240 0.68 -16.20 -7.72
CA ALA A 240 0.07 -17.05 -8.75
C ALA A 240 0.92 -18.25 -9.20
N GLU A 241 2.25 -18.15 -9.09
CA GLU A 241 3.20 -19.17 -9.54
C GLU A 241 3.77 -20.02 -8.40
N ARG A 242 3.77 -19.50 -7.16
CA ARG A 242 4.46 -20.11 -6.01
C ARG A 242 3.78 -19.78 -4.67
N SER A 243 3.84 -20.74 -3.74
CA SER A 243 3.54 -20.51 -2.32
C SER A 243 4.84 -20.10 -1.60
N PHE A 244 4.80 -19.06 -0.78
CA PHE A 244 6.01 -18.47 -0.19
C PHE A 244 6.22 -18.93 1.25
N GLU A 245 5.23 -18.77 2.12
CA GLU A 245 5.31 -19.15 3.54
C GLU A 245 3.97 -18.93 4.26
N ALA A 246 3.83 -19.42 5.50
CA ALA A 246 2.69 -19.13 6.36
C ALA A 246 2.93 -17.84 7.16
N TRP A 247 2.03 -16.86 7.04
CA TRP A 247 2.02 -15.64 7.86
C TRP A 247 1.41 -15.85 9.27
N ARG A 248 0.88 -17.05 9.55
CA ARG A 248 0.51 -17.54 10.89
C ARG A 248 1.22 -18.85 11.22
N SER A 249 1.58 -19.02 12.49
CA SER A 249 2.26 -20.21 13.02
C SER A 249 1.37 -21.45 13.14
N ASP A 250 0.05 -21.30 13.01
CA ASP A 250 -0.93 -22.35 13.34
C ASP A 250 -1.36 -23.20 12.12
N CYS A 251 -0.69 -23.09 10.97
CA CYS A 251 -0.98 -23.92 9.81
C CYS A 251 -0.46 -25.36 10.02
N SER A 252 -1.30 -26.23 10.61
CA SER A 252 -1.19 -27.70 10.48
C SER A 252 -2.55 -28.31 10.19
#